data_AF-A0A549TGF5-F1
#
_entry.id   AF-A0A549TGF5-F1
#
_cell.length_a   1.000
_cell.length_b   1.000
_cell.length_c   1.000
_cell.angle_alpha   90.00
_cell.angle_beta   90.00
_cell.angle_gamma   90.00
#
_symmetry.space_group_name_H-M   'P 1'
#
loop_
_entity.id
_entity.type
_entity.pdbx_description
1 polymer ?
#
loop_
_entity_poly.entity_id
_entity_poly.type
_entity_poly.pdbx_seq_one_letter_code
_entity_poly.pdbx_strand_id
1 'polypeptide(L)'
;MTTFADLGLSQKVLSAVTDAGYTTPTPIQAGAIPPALQRRDICGIAQTGTGKTASFVLPMLTLLEKGRARARMPRTLILEPTRELAAQVAENFEKYGKNHKLNVALLIGGVSFDEQDRKLERGADVLICTPGRLLDHCERGKLLMTGVEILVIDEADRMLDMGFIPDIERIAKMIPFTRQTLFFSATMPPEIQKLADAFLQNPERIEVAPPSSTAKTVTQRLVACHNKDYEKRAALRDLIRAQDDLKNAIIFCNRKKDVADLFRSLDRHGFSVGALHGDMDQRSRTTMLANFKSNNITLLVASDVAARGLDIPDVSHVFNFDVPIHAEDYVHRIGRTGRAGRSGAAFTLVTRSDTKFLDAIEKLITQKIEWLNGDLSALPEPMESHDSGRGRGGKGRERDRDRGRDKRGRKPDTRAAEPVADVEEKIIETRTESVAAEHQKADHRRQQHGGRNHGRPNPANDDHRERRRRRDDDDGPTPVGFGDDIPAFMLIVANAKG
;
A
#
# COMPACT_ATOMS: atom_id res chain seq x y z
N MET A 1 -6.73 -24.82 -29.58
CA MET A 1 -6.30 -24.01 -28.42
C MET A 1 -7.38 -22.97 -28.19
N THR A 2 -7.71 -22.64 -26.95
CA THR A 2 -8.63 -21.54 -26.63
C THR A 2 -7.94 -20.21 -26.90
N THR A 3 -8.64 -19.28 -27.53
CA THR A 3 -8.23 -17.89 -27.78
C THR A 3 -9.00 -16.92 -26.88
N PHE A 4 -8.63 -15.64 -26.85
CA PHE A 4 -9.44 -14.65 -26.12
C PHE A 4 -10.84 -14.44 -26.71
N ALA A 5 -11.04 -14.66 -28.01
CA ALA A 5 -12.34 -14.52 -28.67
C ALA A 5 -13.34 -15.58 -28.18
N ASP A 6 -12.85 -16.79 -27.86
CA ASP A 6 -13.67 -17.90 -27.36
C ASP A 6 -14.18 -17.67 -25.92
N LEU A 7 -13.67 -16.65 -25.21
CA LEU A 7 -14.04 -16.36 -23.81
C LEU A 7 -15.28 -15.48 -23.65
N GLY A 8 -15.91 -15.03 -24.75
CA GLY A 8 -17.14 -14.22 -24.72
C GLY A 8 -16.95 -12.73 -24.40
N LEU A 9 -15.71 -12.23 -24.43
CA LEU A 9 -15.39 -10.81 -24.22
C LEU A 9 -15.95 -9.92 -25.34
N SER A 10 -16.20 -8.64 -25.05
CA SER A 10 -16.68 -7.69 -26.08
C SER A 10 -15.61 -7.40 -27.13
N GLN A 11 -16.05 -7.01 -28.34
CA GLN A 11 -15.14 -6.62 -29.44
C GLN A 11 -14.21 -5.45 -29.07
N LYS A 12 -14.64 -4.55 -28.18
CA LYS A 12 -13.79 -3.45 -27.67
C LYS A 12 -12.65 -3.98 -26.81
N VAL A 13 -12.94 -4.96 -25.94
CA VAL A 13 -11.93 -5.61 -25.10
C VAL A 13 -11.00 -6.47 -25.96
N LEU A 14 -11.54 -7.24 -26.91
CA LEU A 14 -10.74 -8.06 -27.83
C LEU A 14 -9.74 -7.22 -28.63
N SER A 15 -10.16 -6.08 -29.21
CA SER A 15 -9.24 -5.12 -29.84
C SER A 15 -8.13 -4.68 -28.89
N ALA A 16 -8.46 -4.26 -27.66
CA ALA A 16 -7.46 -3.77 -26.73
C ALA A 16 -6.50 -4.88 -26.23
N VAL A 17 -6.96 -6.13 -26.14
CA VAL A 17 -6.14 -7.32 -25.84
C VAL A 17 -5.18 -7.64 -26.99
N THR A 18 -5.65 -7.57 -28.24
CA THR A 18 -4.82 -7.75 -29.45
C THR A 18 -3.77 -6.63 -29.58
N ASP A 19 -4.18 -5.38 -29.42
CA ASP A 19 -3.29 -4.22 -29.47
C ASP A 19 -2.25 -4.19 -28.33
N ALA A 20 -2.54 -4.89 -27.23
CA ALA A 20 -1.61 -5.12 -26.13
C ALA A 20 -0.66 -6.32 -26.36
N GLY A 21 -0.76 -7.01 -27.49
CA GLY A 21 0.11 -8.12 -27.89
C GLY A 21 -0.27 -9.49 -27.34
N TYR A 22 -1.45 -9.65 -26.72
CA TYR A 22 -1.87 -10.93 -26.14
C TYR A 22 -2.67 -11.78 -27.14
N THR A 23 -2.19 -12.99 -27.39
CA THR A 23 -2.76 -13.94 -28.36
C THR A 23 -3.53 -15.08 -27.71
N THR A 24 -2.96 -15.68 -26.65
CA THR A 24 -3.50 -16.85 -25.96
C THR A 24 -3.76 -16.52 -24.48
N PRO A 25 -4.96 -16.82 -23.93
CA PRO A 25 -5.25 -16.64 -22.52
C PRO A 25 -4.48 -17.63 -21.65
N THR A 26 -4.07 -17.21 -20.45
CA THR A 26 -3.48 -18.11 -19.45
C THR A 26 -4.56 -19.04 -18.85
N PRO A 27 -4.21 -20.14 -18.17
CA PRO A 27 -5.20 -21.06 -17.61
C PRO A 27 -6.18 -20.38 -16.63
N ILE A 28 -5.71 -19.44 -15.80
CA ILE A 28 -6.57 -18.67 -14.87
C ILE A 28 -7.46 -17.66 -15.61
N GLN A 29 -7.10 -17.21 -16.81
CA GLN A 29 -7.94 -16.36 -17.65
C GLN A 29 -9.01 -17.18 -18.38
N ALA A 30 -8.61 -18.30 -18.98
CA ALA A 30 -9.52 -19.21 -19.68
C ALA A 30 -10.58 -19.81 -18.73
N GLY A 31 -10.20 -20.14 -17.49
CA GLY A 31 -11.13 -20.65 -16.47
C GLY A 31 -12.05 -19.58 -15.86
N ALA A 32 -11.51 -18.41 -15.48
CA ALA A 32 -12.28 -17.44 -14.71
C ALA A 32 -13.13 -16.47 -15.55
N ILE A 33 -12.69 -16.10 -16.76
CA ILE A 33 -13.37 -15.05 -17.55
C ILE A 33 -14.80 -15.44 -17.96
N PRO A 34 -15.08 -16.64 -18.53
CA PRO A 34 -16.44 -16.98 -18.95
C PRO A 34 -17.44 -17.08 -17.79
N PRO A 35 -17.14 -17.73 -16.64
CA PRO A 35 -18.02 -17.72 -15.47
C PRO A 35 -18.18 -16.32 -14.85
N ALA A 36 -17.15 -15.47 -14.88
CA ALA A 36 -17.26 -14.09 -14.41
C ALA A 36 -18.23 -13.25 -15.28
N LEU A 37 -18.22 -13.43 -16.61
CA LEU A 37 -19.19 -12.81 -17.52
C LEU A 37 -20.64 -13.30 -17.27
N GLN A 38 -20.81 -14.53 -16.78
CA GLN A 38 -22.10 -15.09 -16.38
C GLN A 38 -22.59 -14.59 -15.02
N ARG A 39 -21.88 -13.63 -14.40
CA ARG A 39 -22.10 -13.15 -13.02
C ARG A 39 -22.04 -14.25 -11.94
N ARG A 40 -21.28 -15.33 -12.16
CA ARG A 40 -20.93 -16.28 -11.08
C ARG A 40 -19.85 -15.68 -10.18
N ASP A 41 -19.90 -16.02 -8.91
CA ASP A 41 -18.80 -15.80 -7.97
C ASP A 41 -17.59 -16.66 -8.35
N ILE A 42 -16.38 -16.18 -8.03
CA ILE A 42 -15.12 -16.82 -8.46
C ILE A 42 -14.18 -16.98 -7.26
N CYS A 43 -13.58 -18.16 -7.12
CA CYS A 43 -12.42 -18.43 -6.26
C CYS A 43 -11.23 -18.81 -7.17
N GLY A 44 -10.41 -17.81 -7.53
CA GLY A 44 -9.28 -17.95 -8.44
C GLY A 44 -7.95 -18.09 -7.70
N ILE A 45 -7.38 -19.30 -7.71
CA ILE A 45 -6.16 -19.65 -6.98
C ILE A 45 -5.03 -19.82 -7.99
N ALA A 46 -4.12 -18.84 -8.06
CA ALA A 46 -2.99 -18.85 -8.97
C ALA A 46 -1.86 -17.91 -8.49
N GLN A 47 -0.60 -18.27 -8.77
CA GLN A 47 0.55 -17.47 -8.36
C GLN A 47 0.61 -16.08 -9.03
N THR A 48 1.42 -15.18 -8.46
CA THR A 48 1.72 -13.85 -9.04
C THR A 48 2.21 -13.99 -10.48
N GLY A 49 1.79 -13.10 -11.38
CA GLY A 49 2.23 -13.11 -12.79
C GLY A 49 1.52 -14.11 -13.71
N THR A 50 0.69 -15.02 -13.19
CA THR A 50 -0.15 -15.94 -13.99
C THR A 50 -1.28 -15.26 -14.77
N GLY A 51 -1.49 -13.95 -14.58
CA GLY A 51 -2.48 -13.15 -15.31
C GLY A 51 -3.79 -12.86 -14.56
N LYS A 52 -3.88 -13.17 -13.26
CA LYS A 52 -5.06 -12.95 -12.38
C LYS A 52 -5.75 -11.59 -12.57
N THR A 53 -4.98 -10.50 -12.60
CA THR A 53 -5.52 -9.14 -12.78
C THR A 53 -6.34 -9.01 -14.05
N ALA A 54 -5.88 -9.57 -15.17
CA ALA A 54 -6.64 -9.57 -16.41
C ALA A 54 -7.85 -10.53 -16.37
N SER A 55 -7.82 -11.59 -15.54
CA SER A 55 -8.97 -12.47 -15.31
C SER A 55 -10.19 -11.75 -14.72
N PHE A 56 -10.02 -10.62 -14.02
CA PHE A 56 -11.15 -9.78 -13.60
C PHE A 56 -11.30 -8.49 -14.42
N VAL A 57 -10.21 -7.80 -14.78
CA VAL A 57 -10.30 -6.54 -15.54
C VAL A 57 -11.01 -6.74 -16.90
N LEU A 58 -10.69 -7.80 -17.66
CA LEU A 58 -11.27 -8.02 -18.98
C LEU A 58 -12.80 -8.30 -18.95
N PRO A 59 -13.35 -9.19 -18.10
CA PRO A 59 -14.79 -9.36 -17.99
C PRO A 59 -15.47 -8.14 -17.35
N MET A 60 -14.85 -7.45 -16.38
CA MET A 60 -15.42 -6.21 -15.83
C MET A 60 -15.57 -5.11 -16.89
N LEU A 61 -14.58 -4.91 -17.76
CA LEU A 61 -14.68 -3.99 -18.89
C LEU A 61 -15.85 -4.33 -19.81
N THR A 62 -16.08 -5.62 -20.10
CA THR A 62 -17.22 -6.09 -20.91
C THR A 62 -18.56 -5.85 -20.20
N LEU A 63 -18.66 -6.14 -18.90
CA LEU A 63 -19.89 -5.98 -18.10
C LEU A 63 -20.28 -4.51 -17.90
N LEU A 64 -19.30 -3.62 -17.75
CA LEU A 64 -19.51 -2.20 -17.45
C LEU A 64 -19.86 -1.33 -18.67
N GLU A 65 -19.81 -1.87 -19.89
CA GLU A 65 -20.30 -1.18 -21.11
C GLU A 65 -21.79 -0.80 -21.04
N LYS A 66 -22.55 -1.41 -20.13
CA LYS A 66 -23.94 -1.08 -19.83
C LYS A 66 -24.01 -0.32 -18.50
N GLY A 67 -24.89 0.67 -18.41
CA GLY A 67 -25.06 1.52 -17.23
C GLY A 67 -24.26 2.82 -17.29
N ARG A 68 -24.15 3.51 -16.14
CA ARG A 68 -23.33 4.71 -15.95
C ARG A 68 -22.97 4.87 -14.48
N ALA A 69 -21.77 5.37 -14.19
CA ALA A 69 -21.39 5.81 -12.85
C ALA A 69 -22.38 6.85 -12.27
N ARG A 70 -22.46 6.89 -10.94
CA ARG A 70 -23.17 7.92 -10.18
C ARG A 70 -22.21 8.62 -9.22
N ALA A 71 -22.37 9.92 -9.02
CA ALA A 71 -21.58 10.70 -8.08
C ALA A 71 -21.57 10.02 -6.70
N ARG A 72 -20.37 9.77 -6.16
CA ARG A 72 -20.13 9.15 -4.85
C ARG A 72 -20.76 7.75 -4.65
N MET A 73 -21.16 7.06 -5.72
CA MET A 73 -21.80 5.74 -5.68
C MET A 73 -21.14 4.82 -6.72
N PRO A 74 -20.08 4.09 -6.34
CA PRO A 74 -19.31 3.24 -7.26
C PRO A 74 -20.08 1.99 -7.67
N ARG A 75 -19.87 1.52 -8.91
CA ARG A 75 -20.52 0.30 -9.43
C ARG A 75 -19.74 -0.97 -9.17
N THR A 76 -18.41 -0.88 -9.13
CA THR A 76 -17.54 -2.00 -8.74
C THR A 76 -16.50 -1.55 -7.74
N LEU A 77 -16.11 -2.47 -6.86
CA LEU A 77 -15.10 -2.26 -5.84
C LEU A 77 -13.98 -3.29 -6.00
N ILE A 78 -12.74 -2.83 -6.03
CA ILE A 78 -11.54 -3.67 -6.06
C ILE A 78 -10.71 -3.34 -4.82
N LEU A 79 -10.50 -4.36 -3.98
CA LEU A 79 -9.65 -4.30 -2.80
C LEU A 79 -8.27 -4.88 -3.13
N GLU A 80 -7.23 -4.11 -2.83
CA GLU A 80 -5.83 -4.43 -3.10
C GLU A 80 -4.99 -4.26 -1.81
N PRO A 81 -4.03 -5.16 -1.51
CA PRO A 81 -3.25 -5.07 -0.27
C PRO A 81 -2.29 -3.88 -0.24
N THR A 82 -1.76 -3.45 -1.39
CA THR A 82 -0.82 -2.32 -1.47
C THR A 82 -1.31 -1.21 -2.39
N ARG A 83 -0.77 -0.02 -2.15
CA ARG A 83 -1.12 1.22 -2.86
C ARG A 83 -0.65 1.17 -4.32
N GLU A 84 0.35 0.36 -4.58
CA GLU A 84 0.99 0.19 -5.88
C GLU A 84 0.37 -0.94 -6.70
N LEU A 85 -0.17 -1.99 -6.08
CA LEU A 85 -1.08 -2.92 -6.77
C LEU A 85 -2.33 -2.18 -7.24
N ALA A 86 -2.93 -1.38 -6.37
CA ALA A 86 -4.06 -0.53 -6.74
C ALA A 86 -3.75 0.42 -7.92
N ALA A 87 -2.51 0.93 -8.01
CA ALA A 87 -2.05 1.69 -9.17
C ALA A 87 -1.87 0.81 -10.43
N GLN A 88 -1.25 -0.37 -10.31
CA GLN A 88 -1.10 -1.32 -11.42
C GLN A 88 -2.44 -1.82 -11.97
N VAL A 89 -3.45 -2.03 -11.12
CA VAL A 89 -4.80 -2.38 -11.60
C VAL A 89 -5.43 -1.20 -12.33
N ALA A 90 -5.24 0.04 -11.88
CA ALA A 90 -5.68 1.24 -12.60
C ALA A 90 -5.00 1.35 -14.00
N GLU A 91 -3.68 1.15 -14.08
CA GLU A 91 -2.93 1.10 -15.34
C GLU A 91 -3.45 0.00 -16.28
N ASN A 92 -3.86 -1.16 -15.76
CA ASN A 92 -4.50 -2.21 -16.56
C ASN A 92 -5.90 -1.81 -17.06
N PHE A 93 -6.69 -1.07 -16.29
CA PHE A 93 -7.96 -0.50 -16.79
C PHE A 93 -7.73 0.57 -17.86
N GLU A 94 -6.70 1.40 -17.77
CA GLU A 94 -6.35 2.35 -18.84
C GLU A 94 -5.88 1.62 -20.11
N LYS A 95 -5.04 0.59 -19.96
CA LYS A 95 -4.50 -0.22 -21.06
C LYS A 95 -5.58 -1.00 -21.82
N TYR A 96 -6.41 -1.78 -21.12
CA TYR A 96 -7.44 -2.62 -21.75
C TYR A 96 -8.76 -1.88 -22.00
N GLY A 97 -9.04 -0.84 -21.22
CA GLY A 97 -10.25 -0.02 -21.31
C GLY A 97 -10.13 1.18 -22.26
N LYS A 98 -9.06 1.29 -23.06
CA LYS A 98 -8.85 2.41 -24.01
C LYS A 98 -10.00 2.64 -25.00
N ASN A 99 -10.81 1.60 -25.25
CA ASN A 99 -11.97 1.61 -26.15
C ASN A 99 -13.30 1.91 -25.39
N HIS A 100 -13.23 2.17 -24.08
CA HIS A 100 -14.35 2.33 -23.16
C HIS A 100 -14.38 3.75 -22.58
N LYS A 101 -15.55 4.18 -22.11
CA LYS A 101 -15.75 5.47 -21.41
C LYS A 101 -16.15 5.21 -19.97
N LEU A 102 -15.22 4.65 -19.20
CA LEU A 102 -15.42 4.25 -17.80
C LEU A 102 -14.62 5.16 -16.88
N ASN A 103 -15.25 5.61 -15.79
CA ASN A 103 -14.55 6.41 -14.78
C ASN A 103 -13.88 5.48 -13.77
N VAL A 104 -12.54 5.47 -13.73
CA VAL A 104 -11.74 4.76 -12.73
C VAL A 104 -11.33 5.74 -11.62
N ALA A 105 -11.55 5.36 -10.36
CA ALA A 105 -11.13 6.11 -9.19
C ALA A 105 -10.22 5.27 -8.30
N LEU A 106 -9.14 5.88 -7.81
CA LEU A 106 -8.10 5.23 -7.01
C LEU A 106 -8.04 5.84 -5.60
N LEU A 107 -8.45 5.07 -4.57
CA LEU A 107 -8.42 5.48 -3.16
C LEU A 107 -7.28 4.77 -2.42
N ILE A 108 -6.12 5.40 -2.44
CA ILE A 108 -4.93 4.96 -1.70
C ILE A 108 -4.54 5.99 -0.64
N GLY A 109 -3.87 5.57 0.43
CA GLY A 109 -3.27 6.50 1.40
C GLY A 109 -2.24 7.43 0.73
N GLY A 110 -1.63 8.36 1.49
CA GLY A 110 -0.50 9.17 1.00
C GLY A 110 -0.78 10.06 -0.22
N VAL A 111 -2.06 10.31 -0.53
CA VAL A 111 -2.57 11.19 -1.59
C VAL A 111 -3.68 12.05 -0.97
N SER A 112 -3.90 13.27 -1.47
CA SER A 112 -4.88 14.19 -0.87
C SER A 112 -6.30 13.63 -0.88
N PHE A 113 -7.08 13.94 0.16
CA PHE A 113 -8.51 13.60 0.17
C PHE A 113 -9.27 14.35 -0.93
N ASP A 114 -8.97 15.63 -1.17
CA ASP A 114 -9.75 16.48 -2.08
C ASP A 114 -9.62 16.06 -3.55
N GLU A 115 -8.46 15.55 -3.97
CA GLU A 115 -8.28 14.98 -5.31
C GLU A 115 -9.08 13.68 -5.48
N GLN A 116 -9.15 12.85 -4.43
CA GLN A 116 -9.93 11.61 -4.41
C GLN A 116 -11.44 11.91 -4.36
N ASP A 117 -11.86 12.88 -3.54
CA ASP A 117 -13.23 13.40 -3.48
C ASP A 117 -13.69 13.89 -4.85
N ARG A 118 -12.88 14.69 -5.57
CA ARG A 118 -13.18 15.16 -6.93
C ARG A 118 -13.29 14.03 -7.97
N LYS A 119 -12.58 12.91 -7.78
CA LYS A 119 -12.71 11.70 -8.61
C LYS A 119 -14.03 10.97 -8.29
N LEU A 120 -14.42 10.87 -7.02
CA LEU A 120 -15.68 10.29 -6.59
C LEU A 120 -16.91 11.13 -7.01
N GLU A 121 -16.81 12.46 -7.01
CA GLU A 121 -17.89 13.39 -7.41
C GLU A 121 -18.26 13.28 -8.88
N ARG A 122 -17.29 12.97 -9.76
CA ARG A 122 -17.55 12.63 -11.18
C ARG A 122 -18.29 11.30 -11.36
N GLY A 123 -18.40 10.52 -10.29
CA GLY A 123 -18.86 9.13 -10.28
C GLY A 123 -17.80 8.18 -10.82
N ALA A 124 -17.63 7.04 -10.16
CA ALA A 124 -16.75 5.96 -10.60
C ALA A 124 -17.57 4.75 -11.08
N ASP A 125 -17.23 4.18 -12.24
CA ASP A 125 -17.67 2.82 -12.60
C ASP A 125 -16.81 1.78 -11.87
N VAL A 126 -15.51 2.06 -11.74
CA VAL A 126 -14.53 1.22 -11.06
C VAL A 126 -13.87 1.98 -9.92
N LEU A 127 -14.00 1.47 -8.69
CA LEU A 127 -13.29 1.98 -7.53
C LEU A 127 -12.22 0.99 -7.08
N ILE A 128 -10.95 1.41 -7.14
CA ILE A 128 -9.79 0.59 -6.76
C ILE A 128 -9.19 1.20 -5.49
N CYS A 129 -8.92 0.39 -4.46
CA CYS A 129 -8.54 0.93 -3.16
C CYS A 129 -7.81 -0.05 -2.23
N THR A 130 -7.05 0.53 -1.30
CA THR A 130 -6.52 -0.19 -0.13
C THR A 130 -7.54 -0.15 1.03
N PRO A 131 -7.82 -1.27 1.75
CA PRO A 131 -8.93 -1.37 2.71
C PRO A 131 -9.10 -0.20 3.69
N GLY A 132 -8.09 0.11 4.51
CA GLY A 132 -8.17 1.22 5.48
C GLY A 132 -8.49 2.59 4.85
N ARG A 133 -8.00 2.85 3.63
CA ARG A 133 -8.32 4.11 2.92
C ARG A 133 -9.78 4.16 2.44
N LEU A 134 -10.37 3.03 2.10
CA LEU A 134 -11.80 2.98 1.79
C LEU A 134 -12.62 3.31 3.03
N LEU A 135 -12.23 2.77 4.18
CA LEU A 135 -12.86 3.06 5.48
C LEU A 135 -12.78 4.55 5.82
N ASP A 136 -11.63 5.23 5.63
CA ASP A 136 -11.50 6.69 5.79
C ASP A 136 -12.62 7.47 5.05
N HIS A 137 -12.92 7.07 3.81
CA HIS A 137 -13.89 7.76 2.94
C HIS A 137 -15.34 7.44 3.31
N CYS A 138 -15.61 6.20 3.75
CA CYS A 138 -16.91 5.80 4.27
C CYS A 138 -17.24 6.50 5.60
N GLU A 139 -16.29 6.56 6.53
CA GLU A 139 -16.46 7.23 7.84
C GLU A 139 -16.70 8.73 7.71
N ARG A 140 -16.13 9.38 6.69
CA ARG A 140 -16.39 10.79 6.36
C ARG A 140 -17.74 11.02 5.66
N GLY A 141 -18.64 10.02 5.66
CA GLY A 141 -20.02 10.11 5.15
C GLY A 141 -20.14 10.36 3.65
N LYS A 142 -19.06 10.09 2.89
CA LYS A 142 -18.83 10.68 1.56
C LYS A 142 -18.87 9.68 0.40
N LEU A 143 -19.18 8.41 0.68
CA LEU A 143 -19.16 7.30 -0.28
C LEU A 143 -20.32 6.33 -0.01
N LEU A 144 -21.12 6.05 -1.04
CA LEU A 144 -22.33 5.23 -0.98
C LEU A 144 -22.08 3.84 -1.56
N MET A 145 -21.64 2.94 -0.69
CA MET A 145 -21.27 1.56 -1.01
C MET A 145 -22.43 0.68 -1.51
N THR A 146 -23.67 1.13 -1.35
CA THR A 146 -24.90 0.45 -1.80
C THR A 146 -25.03 0.32 -3.32
N GLY A 147 -24.21 1.01 -4.11
CA GLY A 147 -24.17 0.89 -5.58
C GLY A 147 -23.33 -0.26 -6.13
N VAL A 148 -22.58 -0.99 -5.29
CA VAL A 148 -21.60 -1.99 -5.74
C VAL A 148 -22.28 -3.27 -6.24
N GLU A 149 -22.22 -3.48 -7.56
CA GLU A 149 -22.67 -4.69 -8.26
C GLU A 149 -21.62 -5.82 -8.22
N ILE A 150 -20.32 -5.47 -8.22
CA ILE A 150 -19.19 -6.42 -8.28
C ILE A 150 -18.13 -6.03 -7.25
N LEU A 151 -17.77 -6.98 -6.39
CA LEU A 151 -16.60 -6.92 -5.51
C LEU A 151 -15.46 -7.75 -6.10
N VAL A 152 -14.23 -7.24 -6.00
CA VAL A 152 -12.99 -7.98 -6.24
C VAL A 152 -12.10 -7.88 -5.00
N ILE A 153 -11.48 -8.99 -4.62
CA ILE A 153 -10.44 -9.09 -3.60
C ILE A 153 -9.26 -9.81 -4.28
N ASP A 154 -8.20 -9.10 -4.68
CA ASP A 154 -6.96 -9.75 -5.18
C ASP A 154 -5.89 -9.84 -4.09
N GLU A 155 -5.04 -10.84 -4.20
CA GLU A 155 -3.98 -11.19 -3.24
C GLU A 155 -4.49 -11.23 -1.79
N ALA A 156 -5.63 -11.90 -1.58
CA ALA A 156 -6.30 -12.04 -0.29
C ALA A 156 -5.36 -12.58 0.81
N ASP A 157 -4.47 -13.51 0.46
CA ASP A 157 -3.39 -14.00 1.33
C ASP A 157 -2.43 -12.90 1.81
N ARG A 158 -2.03 -11.97 0.94
CA ARG A 158 -1.24 -10.79 1.36
C ARG A 158 -2.06 -9.81 2.22
N MET A 159 -3.37 -9.74 2.04
CA MET A 159 -4.22 -8.95 2.95
C MET A 159 -4.33 -9.59 4.35
N LEU A 160 -4.21 -10.91 4.48
CA LEU A 160 -4.06 -11.60 5.78
C LEU A 160 -2.70 -11.27 6.42
N ASP A 161 -1.59 -11.38 5.69
CA ASP A 161 -0.25 -11.02 6.19
C ASP A 161 -0.19 -9.59 6.74
N MET A 162 -0.91 -8.67 6.09
CA MET A 162 -0.98 -7.25 6.46
C MET A 162 -2.05 -6.94 7.53
N GLY A 163 -2.81 -7.95 7.99
CA GLY A 163 -3.81 -7.81 9.05
C GLY A 163 -5.12 -7.13 8.63
N PHE A 164 -5.38 -6.97 7.33
CA PHE A 164 -6.57 -6.26 6.82
C PHE A 164 -7.88 -7.06 6.89
N ILE A 165 -7.89 -8.31 7.39
CA ILE A 165 -9.11 -9.13 7.45
C ILE A 165 -10.29 -8.43 8.15
N PRO A 166 -10.14 -7.74 9.31
CA PRO A 166 -11.23 -7.01 9.95
C PRO A 166 -11.74 -5.83 9.10
N ASP A 167 -10.85 -5.18 8.34
CA ASP A 167 -11.23 -4.10 7.43
C ASP A 167 -12.05 -4.65 6.25
N ILE A 168 -11.62 -5.76 5.63
CA ILE A 168 -12.37 -6.41 4.53
C ILE A 168 -13.74 -6.87 5.02
N GLU A 169 -13.82 -7.49 6.20
CA GLU A 169 -15.10 -7.86 6.82
C GLU A 169 -16.01 -6.64 7.03
N ARG A 170 -15.46 -5.51 7.50
CA ARG A 170 -16.19 -4.27 7.70
C ARG A 170 -16.67 -3.68 6.38
N ILE A 171 -15.85 -3.74 5.33
CA ILE A 171 -16.20 -3.31 3.98
C ILE A 171 -17.31 -4.18 3.39
N ALA A 172 -17.20 -5.51 3.53
CA ALA A 172 -18.16 -6.48 3.04
C ALA A 172 -19.57 -6.32 3.66
N LYS A 173 -19.65 -5.77 4.87
CA LYS A 173 -20.89 -5.43 5.59
C LYS A 173 -21.53 -4.10 5.12
N MET A 174 -20.83 -3.27 4.33
CA MET A 174 -21.34 -2.00 3.78
C MET A 174 -21.85 -2.09 2.33
N ILE A 175 -21.56 -3.19 1.63
CA ILE A 175 -21.93 -3.43 0.22
C ILE A 175 -23.08 -4.45 0.12
N PRO A 176 -23.90 -4.43 -0.95
CA PRO A 176 -25.05 -5.34 -1.09
C PRO A 176 -24.64 -6.82 -1.03
N PHE A 177 -25.52 -7.68 -0.49
CA PHE A 177 -25.33 -9.13 -0.50
C PHE A 177 -25.62 -9.77 -1.88
N THR A 178 -26.34 -9.05 -2.75
CA THR A 178 -26.72 -9.45 -4.13
C THR A 178 -25.66 -9.08 -5.17
N ARG A 179 -24.44 -8.78 -4.73
CA ARG A 179 -23.29 -8.50 -5.59
C ARG A 179 -22.69 -9.81 -6.12
N GLN A 180 -21.96 -9.72 -7.23
CA GLN A 180 -20.97 -10.73 -7.60
C GLN A 180 -19.68 -10.49 -6.77
N THR A 181 -19.01 -11.56 -6.34
CA THR A 181 -17.70 -11.50 -5.66
C THR A 181 -16.65 -12.32 -6.42
N LEU A 182 -15.55 -11.67 -6.77
CA LEU A 182 -14.37 -12.26 -7.41
C LEU A 182 -13.22 -12.30 -6.40
N PHE A 183 -12.86 -13.49 -5.92
CA PHE A 183 -11.83 -13.69 -4.91
C PHE A 183 -10.59 -14.31 -5.53
N PHE A 184 -9.44 -13.66 -5.38
CA PHE A 184 -8.17 -14.10 -5.94
C PHE A 184 -7.07 -14.17 -4.88
N SER A 185 -6.29 -15.25 -4.91
CA SER A 185 -5.21 -15.52 -3.95
C SER A 185 -4.08 -16.31 -4.64
N ALA A 186 -2.87 -16.30 -4.08
CA ALA A 186 -1.81 -17.22 -4.50
C ALA A 186 -1.81 -18.52 -3.67
N THR A 187 -2.33 -18.46 -2.44
CA THR A 187 -2.39 -19.55 -1.46
C THR A 187 -3.77 -19.61 -0.78
N MET A 188 -4.10 -20.75 -0.16
CA MET A 188 -5.34 -20.95 0.60
C MET A 188 -5.06 -21.55 1.99
N PRO A 189 -4.43 -20.81 2.92
CA PRO A 189 -4.42 -21.20 4.34
C PRO A 189 -5.85 -21.20 4.91
N PRO A 190 -6.11 -21.89 6.04
CA PRO A 190 -7.46 -22.02 6.61
C PRO A 190 -8.19 -20.70 6.86
N GLU A 191 -7.44 -19.63 7.16
CA GLU A 191 -7.95 -18.28 7.39
C GLU A 191 -8.51 -17.65 6.11
N ILE A 192 -7.82 -17.83 4.98
CA ILE A 192 -8.26 -17.38 3.65
C ILE A 192 -9.40 -18.26 3.12
N GLN A 193 -9.42 -19.55 3.45
CA GLN A 193 -10.54 -20.42 3.12
C GLN A 193 -11.82 -19.97 3.84
N LYS A 194 -11.78 -19.74 5.16
CA LYS A 194 -12.90 -19.14 5.92
C LYS A 194 -13.37 -17.81 5.33
N LEU A 195 -12.43 -16.97 4.87
CA LEU A 195 -12.74 -15.68 4.26
C LEU A 195 -13.47 -15.82 2.92
N ALA A 196 -13.03 -16.76 2.08
CA ALA A 196 -13.68 -17.10 0.82
C ALA A 196 -15.09 -17.66 1.06
N ASP A 197 -15.23 -18.61 1.99
CA ASP A 197 -16.50 -19.24 2.36
C ASP A 197 -17.52 -18.25 2.97
N ALA A 198 -17.04 -17.16 3.58
CA ALA A 198 -17.87 -16.10 4.15
C ALA A 198 -18.33 -15.03 3.14
N PHE A 199 -17.68 -14.93 1.97
CA PHE A 199 -17.96 -13.89 0.97
C PHE A 199 -18.49 -14.38 -0.38
N LEU A 200 -18.29 -15.67 -0.70
CA LEU A 200 -18.66 -16.27 -1.99
C LEU A 200 -19.94 -17.11 -1.88
N GLN A 201 -20.79 -17.05 -2.90
CA GLN A 201 -22.01 -17.85 -3.00
C GLN A 201 -21.92 -18.82 -4.17
N ASN A 202 -21.72 -20.11 -3.88
CA ASN A 202 -21.53 -21.19 -4.87
C ASN A 202 -20.52 -20.82 -5.99
N PRO A 203 -19.27 -20.46 -5.63
CA PRO A 203 -18.29 -19.93 -6.58
C PRO A 203 -17.77 -21.00 -7.55
N GLU A 204 -17.39 -20.56 -8.75
CA GLU A 204 -16.48 -21.34 -9.58
C GLU A 204 -15.09 -21.35 -8.92
N ARG A 205 -14.54 -22.54 -8.61
CA ARG A 205 -13.17 -22.67 -8.10
C ARG A 205 -12.22 -22.98 -9.25
N ILE A 206 -11.32 -22.05 -9.58
CA ILE A 206 -10.30 -22.22 -10.62
C ILE A 206 -8.93 -22.28 -9.95
N GLU A 207 -8.39 -23.49 -9.86
CA GLU A 207 -7.05 -23.76 -9.36
C GLU A 207 -6.07 -23.96 -10.52
N VAL A 208 -5.11 -23.05 -10.65
CA VAL A 208 -3.97 -23.24 -11.54
C VAL A 208 -2.80 -23.74 -10.71
N ALA A 209 -2.42 -25.00 -10.93
CA ALA A 209 -1.25 -25.60 -10.29
C ALA A 209 -0.03 -24.67 -10.43
N PRO A 210 0.74 -24.44 -9.36
CA PRO A 210 1.85 -23.51 -9.39
C PRO A 210 2.89 -23.99 -10.41
N PRO A 211 3.53 -23.09 -11.19
CA PRO A 211 4.85 -23.38 -11.74
C PRO A 211 5.83 -23.55 -10.58
N SER A 212 5.93 -24.77 -10.06
CA SER A 212 6.77 -25.15 -8.89
C SER A 212 8.27 -24.99 -9.14
N SER A 213 8.67 -24.76 -10.39
CA SER A 213 10.04 -24.40 -10.75
C SER A 213 10.35 -22.95 -10.39
N THR A 214 11.38 -22.75 -9.58
CA THR A 214 12.17 -21.52 -9.64
C THR A 214 12.69 -21.32 -11.06
N ALA A 215 12.90 -20.07 -11.49
CA ALA A 215 13.38 -19.81 -12.85
C ALA A 215 14.76 -20.47 -13.05
N LYS A 216 14.88 -21.38 -14.02
CA LYS A 216 16.12 -22.17 -14.27
C LYS A 216 17.35 -21.33 -14.59
N THR A 217 17.15 -20.05 -14.89
CA THR A 217 18.20 -19.04 -15.14
C THR A 217 18.70 -18.36 -13.87
N VAL A 218 18.11 -18.62 -12.70
CA VAL A 218 18.47 -18.02 -11.41
C VAL A 218 19.32 -18.99 -10.59
N THR A 219 20.62 -18.73 -10.54
CA THR A 219 21.57 -19.43 -9.66
C THR A 219 21.24 -19.13 -8.21
N GLN A 220 20.92 -20.16 -7.43
CA GLN A 220 20.54 -20.03 -6.03
C GLN A 220 21.69 -20.50 -5.11
N ARG A 221 21.95 -19.73 -4.06
CA ARG A 221 23.04 -20.00 -3.10
C ARG A 221 22.63 -19.68 -1.66
N LEU A 222 22.94 -20.59 -0.74
CA LEU A 222 22.88 -20.33 0.70
C LEU A 222 24.22 -19.81 1.20
N VAL A 223 24.22 -18.89 2.14
CA VAL A 223 25.43 -18.31 2.77
C VAL A 223 25.28 -18.47 4.27
N ALA A 224 26.14 -19.29 4.88
CA ALA A 224 26.11 -19.51 6.32
C ALA A 224 26.49 -18.23 7.07
N CYS A 225 25.72 -17.88 8.10
CA CYS A 225 25.91 -16.66 8.89
C CYS A 225 25.71 -16.94 10.38
N HIS A 226 26.45 -16.22 11.23
CA HIS A 226 26.20 -16.20 12.67
C HIS A 226 24.92 -15.42 13.00
N ASN A 227 24.32 -15.72 14.16
CA ASN A 227 23.04 -15.16 14.59
C ASN A 227 23.07 -13.65 14.95
N LYS A 228 24.24 -12.98 14.97
CA LYS A 228 24.35 -11.57 15.39
C LYS A 228 24.21 -10.61 14.20
N ASP A 229 23.33 -9.62 14.31
CA ASP A 229 23.00 -8.64 13.26
C ASP A 229 24.22 -7.91 12.64
N TYR A 230 25.31 -7.70 13.38
CA TYR A 230 26.50 -7.04 12.85
C TYR A 230 27.40 -7.98 12.02
N GLU A 231 27.42 -9.27 12.36
CA GLU A 231 28.17 -10.33 11.65
C GLU A 231 27.46 -10.64 10.33
N LYS A 232 26.12 -10.79 10.37
CA LYS A 232 25.26 -10.92 9.18
C LYS A 232 25.42 -9.74 8.22
N ARG A 233 25.50 -8.51 8.74
CA ARG A 233 25.77 -7.29 7.94
C ARG A 233 27.19 -7.20 7.39
N ALA A 234 28.18 -7.84 8.01
CA ALA A 234 29.51 -7.96 7.44
C ALA A 234 29.50 -8.94 6.26
N ALA A 235 29.03 -10.17 6.49
CA ALA A 235 28.89 -11.20 5.46
C ALA A 235 28.17 -10.69 4.20
N LEU A 236 27.07 -9.94 4.34
CA LEU A 236 26.39 -9.34 3.19
C LEU A 236 27.27 -8.37 2.39
N ARG A 237 28.02 -7.47 3.04
CA ARG A 237 28.86 -6.49 2.34
C ARG A 237 29.98 -7.14 1.57
N ASP A 238 30.59 -8.17 2.18
CA ASP A 238 31.75 -8.84 1.60
C ASP A 238 31.30 -9.81 0.49
N LEU A 239 30.11 -10.41 0.63
CA LEU A 239 29.42 -11.13 -0.44
C LEU A 239 29.09 -10.22 -1.64
N ILE A 240 28.51 -9.03 -1.42
CA ILE A 240 28.21 -8.05 -2.49
C ILE A 240 29.49 -7.62 -3.22
N ARG A 241 30.59 -7.42 -2.49
CA ARG A 241 31.91 -7.06 -3.07
C ARG A 241 32.56 -8.18 -3.87
N ALA A 242 32.14 -9.43 -3.67
CA ALA A 242 32.65 -10.59 -4.38
C ALA A 242 31.84 -10.95 -5.65
N GLN A 243 30.85 -10.13 -6.05
CA GLN A 243 30.06 -10.35 -7.28
C GLN A 243 30.49 -9.37 -8.37
N ASP A 244 31.46 -9.76 -9.20
CA ASP A 244 32.03 -8.92 -10.27
C ASP A 244 31.01 -8.53 -11.37
N ASP A 245 29.91 -9.28 -11.53
CA ASP A 245 28.86 -9.04 -12.52
C ASP A 245 27.63 -8.29 -11.98
N LEU A 246 27.67 -7.85 -10.71
CA LEU A 246 26.58 -7.11 -10.05
C LEU A 246 26.38 -5.73 -10.68
N LYS A 247 25.26 -5.56 -11.36
CA LYS A 247 24.83 -4.29 -11.99
C LYS A 247 23.89 -3.51 -11.08
N ASN A 248 22.90 -4.23 -10.56
CA ASN A 248 21.92 -3.77 -9.60
C ASN A 248 21.38 -4.95 -8.77
N ALA A 249 20.95 -4.67 -7.54
CA ALA A 249 20.43 -5.69 -6.64
C ALA A 249 19.30 -5.17 -5.73
N ILE A 250 18.41 -6.09 -5.35
CA ILE A 250 17.46 -5.89 -4.26
C ILE A 250 17.85 -6.73 -3.05
N ILE A 251 17.72 -6.16 -1.86
CA ILE A 251 18.12 -6.76 -0.59
C ILE A 251 16.89 -6.83 0.33
N PHE A 252 16.43 -8.03 0.63
CA PHE A 252 15.20 -8.26 1.40
C PHE A 252 15.47 -8.51 2.89
N CYS A 253 14.82 -7.74 3.75
CA CYS A 253 14.80 -7.94 5.20
C CYS A 253 13.37 -8.18 5.71
N ASN A 254 13.20 -8.98 6.75
CA ASN A 254 11.87 -9.36 7.24
C ASN A 254 11.16 -8.21 8.00
N ARG A 255 11.91 -7.37 8.74
CA ARG A 255 11.31 -6.30 9.58
C ARG A 255 11.73 -4.90 9.11
N LYS A 256 10.84 -3.93 9.30
CA LYS A 256 11.07 -2.53 8.89
C LYS A 256 12.29 -1.86 9.55
N LYS A 257 12.65 -2.28 10.77
CA LYS A 257 13.83 -1.79 11.49
C LYS A 257 15.11 -2.23 10.78
N ASP A 258 15.16 -3.48 10.36
CA ASP A 258 16.35 -4.09 9.75
C ASP A 258 16.67 -3.43 8.41
N VAL A 259 15.64 -3.08 7.62
CA VAL A 259 15.79 -2.27 6.40
C VAL A 259 16.54 -0.97 6.67
N ALA A 260 16.17 -0.23 7.73
CA ALA A 260 16.80 1.03 8.10
C ALA A 260 18.23 0.86 8.65
N ASP A 261 18.45 -0.17 9.48
CA ASP A 261 19.75 -0.43 10.12
C ASP A 261 20.75 -1.17 9.20
N LEU A 262 20.28 -1.76 8.10
CA LEU A 262 21.08 -2.24 6.99
C LEU A 262 21.40 -1.13 5.98
N PHE A 263 20.40 -0.31 5.60
CA PHE A 263 20.62 0.88 4.75
C PHE A 263 21.73 1.78 5.33
N ARG A 264 21.63 2.16 6.62
CA ARG A 264 22.64 2.94 7.35
C ARG A 264 24.02 2.28 7.41
N SER A 265 24.10 0.95 7.28
CA SER A 265 25.36 0.21 7.25
C SER A 265 25.97 0.24 5.86
N LEU A 266 25.18 0.00 4.81
CA LEU A 266 25.63 0.03 3.42
C LEU A 266 26.09 1.44 3.00
N ASP A 267 25.29 2.46 3.31
CA ASP A 267 25.60 3.88 3.07
C ASP A 267 26.94 4.28 3.71
N ARG A 268 27.11 4.02 5.01
CA ARG A 268 28.36 4.26 5.74
C ARG A 268 29.58 3.51 5.17
N HIS A 269 29.36 2.37 4.52
CA HIS A 269 30.43 1.58 3.91
C HIS A 269 30.62 1.86 2.40
N GLY A 270 30.05 2.95 1.89
CA GLY A 270 30.31 3.48 0.55
C GLY A 270 29.52 2.85 -0.58
N PHE A 271 28.45 2.11 -0.28
CA PHE A 271 27.60 1.50 -1.31
C PHE A 271 26.51 2.48 -1.79
N SER A 272 26.27 2.54 -3.11
CA SER A 272 25.17 3.33 -3.68
C SER A 272 23.82 2.64 -3.43
N VAL A 273 23.17 3.01 -2.32
CA VAL A 273 22.04 2.28 -1.74
C VAL A 273 20.81 3.16 -1.55
N GLY A 274 19.63 2.57 -1.74
CA GLY A 274 18.33 3.11 -1.32
C GLY A 274 17.64 2.23 -0.29
N ALA A 275 16.64 2.78 0.39
CA ALA A 275 15.77 2.06 1.31
C ALA A 275 14.31 2.17 0.85
N LEU A 276 13.53 1.11 1.04
CA LEU A 276 12.11 1.09 0.74
C LEU A 276 11.31 0.38 1.84
N HIS A 277 10.47 1.14 2.55
CA HIS A 277 9.62 0.59 3.61
C HIS A 277 8.22 1.23 3.63
N GLY A 278 7.30 0.65 4.41
CA GLY A 278 5.88 1.07 4.47
C GLY A 278 5.68 2.54 4.85
N ASP A 279 6.37 3.02 5.88
CA ASP A 279 6.20 4.38 6.43
C ASP A 279 6.79 5.50 5.55
N MET A 280 7.28 5.20 4.35
CA MET A 280 7.71 6.24 3.40
C MET A 280 6.49 6.85 2.71
N ASP A 281 6.47 8.17 2.57
CA ASP A 281 5.46 8.83 1.75
C ASP A 281 5.59 8.44 0.27
N GLN A 282 4.52 8.64 -0.51
CA GLN A 282 4.50 8.16 -1.90
C GLN A 282 5.49 8.87 -2.80
N ARG A 283 5.75 10.16 -2.59
CA ARG A 283 6.71 10.89 -3.42
C ARG A 283 8.11 10.31 -3.19
N SER A 284 8.48 10.08 -1.94
CA SER A 284 9.73 9.40 -1.60
C SER A 284 9.80 7.97 -2.16
N ARG A 285 8.73 7.17 -2.06
CA ARG A 285 8.68 5.80 -2.65
C ARG A 285 8.85 5.84 -4.17
N THR A 286 8.08 6.66 -4.88
CA THR A 286 8.16 6.81 -6.34
C THR A 286 9.51 7.35 -6.79
N THR A 287 10.09 8.34 -6.10
CA THR A 287 11.43 8.87 -6.41
C THR A 287 12.53 7.84 -6.15
N MET A 288 12.46 7.09 -5.05
CA MET A 288 13.42 6.01 -4.74
C MET A 288 13.38 4.93 -5.83
N LEU A 289 12.19 4.53 -6.28
CA LEU A 289 12.02 3.58 -7.36
C LEU A 289 12.47 4.13 -8.71
N ALA A 290 12.19 5.39 -9.03
CA ALA A 290 12.68 6.03 -10.26
C ALA A 290 14.22 6.05 -10.29
N ASN A 291 14.88 6.39 -9.17
CA ASN A 291 16.33 6.33 -9.03
C ASN A 291 16.90 4.90 -9.18
N PHE A 292 16.14 3.87 -8.78
CA PHE A 292 16.53 2.48 -9.03
C PHE A 292 16.32 2.08 -10.50
N LYS A 293 15.21 2.50 -11.15
CA LYS A 293 14.96 2.25 -12.58
C LYS A 293 15.98 2.93 -13.49
N SER A 294 16.51 4.08 -13.09
CA SER A 294 17.56 4.81 -13.82
C SER A 294 18.99 4.41 -13.40
N ASN A 295 19.15 3.45 -12.48
CA ASN A 295 20.44 3.01 -11.95
C ASN A 295 21.29 4.12 -11.26
N ASN A 296 20.63 5.19 -10.77
CA ASN A 296 21.24 6.22 -9.91
C ASN A 296 21.64 5.63 -8.54
N ILE A 297 20.90 4.60 -8.09
CA ILE A 297 21.28 3.71 -6.99
C ILE A 297 21.39 2.28 -7.51
N THR A 298 22.39 1.53 -7.01
CA THR A 298 22.64 0.14 -7.46
C THR A 298 22.02 -0.89 -6.52
N LEU A 299 21.90 -0.58 -5.23
CA LEU A 299 21.29 -1.46 -4.22
C LEU A 299 19.97 -0.88 -3.70
N LEU A 300 18.94 -1.71 -3.55
CA LEU A 300 17.68 -1.33 -2.91
C LEU A 300 17.37 -2.25 -1.73
N VAL A 301 17.46 -1.75 -0.49
CA VAL A 301 17.05 -2.50 0.71
C VAL A 301 15.55 -2.34 0.90
N ALA A 302 14.81 -3.44 0.99
CA ALA A 302 13.35 -3.43 1.11
C ALA A 302 12.83 -4.49 2.09
N SER A 303 11.63 -4.29 2.62
CA SER A 303 10.83 -5.37 3.22
C SER A 303 9.86 -5.96 2.21
N ASP A 304 9.39 -7.19 2.44
CA ASP A 304 8.43 -7.85 1.55
C ASP A 304 7.20 -7.00 1.29
N VAL A 305 6.56 -6.48 2.34
CA VAL A 305 5.40 -5.58 2.26
C VAL A 305 5.67 -4.34 1.39
N ALA A 306 6.91 -3.85 1.35
CA ALA A 306 7.28 -2.67 0.57
C ALA A 306 7.60 -2.97 -0.90
N ALA A 307 8.03 -4.20 -1.22
CA ALA A 307 8.47 -4.65 -2.55
C ALA A 307 7.48 -5.59 -3.28
N ARG A 308 6.57 -6.24 -2.54
CA ARG A 308 5.35 -6.86 -3.06
C ARG A 308 4.52 -5.78 -3.77
N GLY A 309 3.89 -6.13 -4.89
CA GLY A 309 3.08 -5.18 -5.65
C GLY A 309 3.84 -4.12 -6.47
N LEU A 310 5.17 -4.19 -6.54
CA LEU A 310 5.96 -3.27 -7.37
C LEU A 310 6.41 -3.88 -8.69
N ASP A 311 6.28 -3.09 -9.76
CA ASP A 311 7.11 -3.22 -10.95
C ASP A 311 8.51 -2.68 -10.65
N ILE A 312 9.26 -3.50 -9.91
CA ILE A 312 10.71 -3.37 -9.79
C ILE A 312 11.30 -3.94 -11.10
N PRO A 313 12.23 -3.23 -11.76
CA PRO A 313 12.96 -3.76 -12.91
C PRO A 313 13.57 -5.13 -12.59
N ASP A 314 13.75 -5.94 -13.61
CA ASP A 314 14.56 -7.15 -13.51
C ASP A 314 15.99 -6.77 -13.07
N VAL A 315 16.41 -7.28 -11.91
CA VAL A 315 17.72 -6.99 -11.31
C VAL A 315 18.72 -8.10 -11.65
N SER A 316 20.01 -7.80 -11.63
CA SER A 316 21.05 -8.84 -11.77
C SER A 316 21.10 -9.78 -10.55
N HIS A 317 20.78 -9.26 -9.37
CA HIS A 317 21.06 -9.90 -8.08
C HIS A 317 19.93 -9.74 -7.07
N VAL A 318 19.67 -10.80 -6.29
CA VAL A 318 18.76 -10.80 -5.14
C VAL A 318 19.53 -11.27 -3.91
N PHE A 319 19.48 -10.49 -2.82
CA PHE A 319 20.03 -10.88 -1.53
C PHE A 319 18.90 -10.99 -0.51
N ASN A 320 18.57 -12.22 -0.10
CA ASN A 320 17.76 -12.44 1.09
C ASN A 320 18.68 -12.22 2.31
N PHE A 321 18.67 -11.00 2.86
CA PHE A 321 19.39 -10.72 4.11
C PHE A 321 18.76 -11.49 5.27
N ASP A 322 17.43 -11.68 5.25
CA ASP A 322 16.72 -12.60 6.12
C ASP A 322 16.05 -13.71 5.31
N VAL A 323 16.02 -14.93 5.86
CA VAL A 323 15.23 -16.02 5.29
C VAL A 323 13.74 -15.67 5.42
N PRO A 324 12.93 -15.75 4.34
CA PRO A 324 11.51 -15.40 4.42
C PRO A 324 10.74 -16.38 5.32
N ILE A 325 9.73 -15.86 6.02
CA ILE A 325 8.91 -16.64 6.97
C ILE A 325 7.97 -17.61 6.23
N HIS A 326 7.53 -17.24 5.03
CA HIS A 326 6.69 -18.03 4.14
C HIS A 326 7.52 -18.50 2.93
N ALA A 327 7.35 -19.76 2.54
CA ALA A 327 8.17 -20.37 1.49
C ALA A 327 7.91 -19.72 0.11
N GLU A 328 6.68 -19.25 -0.09
CA GLU A 328 6.21 -18.60 -1.32
C GLU A 328 6.87 -17.24 -1.55
N ASP A 329 7.22 -16.52 -0.48
CA ASP A 329 7.98 -15.26 -0.60
C ASP A 329 9.38 -15.50 -1.15
N TYR A 330 10.03 -16.63 -0.84
CA TYR A 330 11.34 -16.96 -1.45
C TYR A 330 11.24 -16.92 -2.98
N VAL A 331 10.21 -17.55 -3.55
CA VAL A 331 9.95 -17.56 -5.00
C VAL A 331 9.64 -16.14 -5.51
N HIS A 332 8.82 -15.37 -4.80
CA HIS A 332 8.49 -13.98 -5.17
C HIS A 332 9.68 -13.00 -5.10
N ARG A 333 10.62 -13.25 -4.19
CA ARG A 333 11.87 -12.48 -4.01
C ARG A 333 12.90 -12.81 -5.07
N ILE A 334 13.22 -14.10 -5.28
CA ILE A 334 14.19 -14.48 -6.32
C ILE A 334 13.64 -14.24 -7.73
N GLY A 335 12.32 -14.29 -7.92
CA GLY A 335 11.62 -13.85 -9.14
C GLY A 335 11.67 -12.34 -9.44
N ARG A 336 12.53 -11.58 -8.75
CA ARG A 336 12.96 -10.22 -9.14
C ARG A 336 14.16 -10.22 -10.09
N THR A 337 14.91 -11.33 -10.17
CA THR A 337 16.00 -11.54 -11.12
C THR A 337 15.67 -12.64 -12.12
N GLY A 338 16.50 -12.79 -13.16
CA GLY A 338 16.42 -13.84 -14.18
C GLY A 338 15.22 -13.73 -15.14
N ARG A 339 14.57 -12.57 -15.23
CA ARG A 339 13.38 -12.41 -16.08
C ARG A 339 13.75 -12.35 -17.56
N ALA A 340 12.75 -12.60 -18.42
CA ALA A 340 12.88 -12.59 -19.88
C ALA A 340 14.04 -13.46 -20.43
N GLY A 341 14.38 -14.55 -19.75
CA GLY A 341 15.42 -15.49 -20.16
C GLY A 341 16.86 -15.06 -19.83
N ARG A 342 17.06 -13.94 -19.13
CA ARG A 342 18.37 -13.54 -18.61
C ARG A 342 18.79 -14.44 -17.43
N SER A 343 20.09 -14.57 -17.23
CA SER A 343 20.66 -15.14 -16.00
C SER A 343 20.49 -14.19 -14.82
N GLY A 344 20.45 -14.75 -13.62
CA GLY A 344 20.36 -14.00 -12.36
C GLY A 344 20.99 -14.76 -11.20
N ALA A 345 21.33 -14.07 -10.12
CA ALA A 345 21.89 -14.69 -8.91
C ALA A 345 21.05 -14.35 -7.67
N ALA A 346 20.79 -15.36 -6.84
CA ALA A 346 19.99 -15.26 -5.62
C ALA A 346 20.73 -15.86 -4.43
N PHE A 347 21.20 -15.00 -3.53
CA PHE A 347 21.93 -15.38 -2.32
C PHE A 347 21.05 -15.24 -1.08
N THR A 348 21.15 -16.18 -0.14
CA THR A 348 20.35 -16.20 1.09
C THR A 348 21.21 -16.38 2.33
N LEU A 349 21.20 -15.40 3.24
CA LEU A 349 21.98 -15.43 4.46
C LEU A 349 21.20 -16.20 5.54
N VAL A 350 21.63 -17.44 5.80
CA VAL A 350 20.98 -18.38 6.71
C VAL A 350 21.72 -18.42 8.04
N THR A 351 21.00 -18.34 9.14
CA THR A 351 21.51 -18.51 10.51
C THR A 351 20.94 -19.77 11.17
N ARG A 352 21.44 -20.18 12.34
CA ARG A 352 21.00 -21.41 13.01
C ARG A 352 19.54 -21.40 13.49
N SER A 353 18.88 -20.24 13.55
CA SER A 353 17.44 -20.13 13.82
C SER A 353 16.56 -20.38 12.60
N ASP A 354 17.12 -20.31 11.39
CA ASP A 354 16.33 -20.16 10.16
C ASP A 354 16.03 -21.50 9.48
N THR A 355 16.60 -22.61 9.98
CA THR A 355 16.52 -23.97 9.40
C THR A 355 15.09 -24.40 9.09
N LYS A 356 14.13 -24.14 10.00
CA LYS A 356 12.71 -24.47 9.79
C LYS A 356 12.10 -23.77 8.58
N PHE A 357 12.51 -22.53 8.30
CA PHE A 357 12.04 -21.77 7.15
C PHE A 357 12.75 -22.24 5.87
N LEU A 358 14.04 -22.55 5.94
CA LEU A 358 14.80 -23.15 4.84
C LEU A 358 14.20 -24.50 4.41
N ASP A 359 13.91 -25.40 5.34
CA ASP A 359 13.28 -26.71 5.05
C ASP A 359 11.91 -26.54 4.35
N ALA A 360 11.14 -25.52 4.72
CA ALA A 360 9.87 -25.20 4.06
C ALA A 360 10.07 -24.67 2.63
N ILE A 361 11.08 -23.82 2.41
CA ILE A 361 11.47 -23.30 1.09
C ILE A 361 11.90 -24.44 0.17
N GLU A 362 12.86 -25.27 0.59
CA GLU A 362 13.40 -26.37 -0.20
C GLU A 362 12.35 -27.43 -0.52
N LYS A 363 11.40 -27.67 0.41
CA LYS A 363 10.22 -28.50 0.17
C LYS A 363 9.28 -27.90 -0.88
N LEU A 364 9.04 -26.58 -0.87
CA LEU A 364 8.17 -25.93 -1.86
C LEU A 364 8.79 -25.96 -3.27
N ILE A 365 10.07 -25.63 -3.40
CA ILE A 365 10.77 -25.62 -4.71
C ILE A 365 11.19 -27.03 -5.17
N THR A 366 10.96 -28.06 -4.35
CA THR A 366 11.31 -29.47 -4.60
C THR A 366 12.81 -29.68 -4.93
N GLN A 367 13.67 -28.85 -4.35
CA GLN A 367 15.11 -28.81 -4.65
C GLN A 367 15.90 -28.35 -3.42
N LYS A 368 17.06 -28.99 -3.18
CA LYS A 368 18.06 -28.51 -2.22
C LYS A 368 18.91 -27.37 -2.81
N ILE A 369 19.17 -26.33 -2.04
CA ILE A 369 19.94 -25.16 -2.46
C ILE A 369 21.40 -25.32 -2.03
N GLU A 370 22.34 -25.09 -2.96
CA GLU A 370 23.77 -25.28 -2.71
C GLU A 370 24.33 -24.19 -1.79
N TRP A 371 25.17 -24.59 -0.82
CA TRP A 371 25.88 -23.68 0.06
C TRP A 371 27.11 -23.06 -0.63
N LEU A 372 27.30 -21.77 -0.44
CA LEU A 372 28.51 -21.03 -0.80
C LEU A 372 29.47 -21.04 0.40
N ASN A 373 30.70 -21.52 0.18
CA ASN A 373 31.79 -21.53 1.18
C ASN A 373 31.53 -22.36 2.45
N GLY A 374 30.58 -23.30 2.41
CA GLY A 374 30.25 -24.21 3.53
C GLY A 374 28.90 -23.91 4.19
N ASP A 375 28.45 -24.84 5.04
CA ASP A 375 27.17 -24.76 5.74
C ASP A 375 27.29 -24.23 7.19
N LEU A 376 26.19 -24.29 7.94
CA LEU A 376 26.11 -23.86 9.35
C LEU A 376 27.01 -24.63 10.34
N SER A 377 27.60 -25.75 9.90
CA SER A 377 28.61 -26.52 10.65
C SER A 377 30.04 -26.10 10.34
N ALA A 378 30.29 -25.54 9.15
CA ALA A 378 31.59 -25.01 8.74
C ALA A 378 31.90 -23.60 9.29
N LEU A 379 30.91 -22.94 9.90
CA LEU A 379 31.10 -21.67 10.61
C LEU A 379 32.03 -21.87 11.83
N PRO A 380 33.06 -21.02 12.01
CA PRO A 380 33.88 -21.00 13.23
C PRO A 380 33.04 -20.83 14.50
N GLU A 381 33.62 -21.15 15.66
CA GLU A 381 33.10 -20.70 16.95
C GLU A 381 32.94 -19.17 16.89
N PRO A 382 31.77 -18.60 17.26
CA PRO A 382 31.56 -17.15 17.21
C PRO A 382 32.60 -16.45 18.08
N MET A 383 33.20 -15.37 17.59
CA MET A 383 34.09 -14.57 18.43
C MET A 383 33.30 -14.04 19.64
N GLU A 384 33.57 -14.62 20.81
CA GLU A 384 33.25 -14.01 22.08
C GLU A 384 34.15 -12.79 22.25
N SER A 385 33.56 -11.61 22.11
CA SER A 385 34.20 -10.40 22.59
C SER A 385 34.40 -10.55 24.10
N HIS A 386 35.66 -10.68 24.54
CA HIS A 386 36.03 -10.76 25.96
C HIS A 386 35.62 -9.48 26.72
N ASP A 387 34.36 -9.40 27.12
CA ASP A 387 33.92 -8.49 28.18
C ASP A 387 34.46 -9.04 29.51
N SER A 388 35.73 -8.72 29.75
CA SER A 388 36.46 -9.13 30.94
C SER A 388 35.95 -8.36 32.17
N GLY A 389 34.80 -8.80 32.68
CA GLY A 389 34.07 -8.21 33.80
C GLY A 389 34.93 -8.11 35.06
N ARG A 390 35.67 -7.00 35.18
CA ARG A 390 36.63 -6.71 36.27
C ARG A 390 35.92 -6.38 37.58
N GLY A 391 35.42 -7.44 38.21
CA GLY A 391 35.60 -7.72 39.63
C GLY A 391 34.89 -6.85 40.66
N ARG A 392 34.26 -7.54 41.62
CA ARG A 392 34.35 -7.12 43.03
C ARG A 392 34.27 -8.34 43.95
N GLY A 393 35.42 -8.74 44.50
CA GLY A 393 35.46 -9.68 45.61
C GLY A 393 35.08 -8.98 46.92
N GLY A 394 34.34 -9.67 47.79
CA GLY A 394 33.98 -9.18 49.13
C GLY A 394 33.64 -10.34 50.05
N LYS A 395 34.43 -10.55 51.11
CA LYS A 395 34.17 -11.62 52.10
C LYS A 395 32.93 -11.27 52.94
N GLY A 396 32.06 -12.26 53.11
CA GLY A 396 30.74 -12.11 53.72
C GLY A 396 30.69 -12.06 55.25
N ARG A 397 29.55 -12.51 55.79
CA ARG A 397 29.36 -12.96 57.17
C ARG A 397 28.06 -13.74 57.29
N GLU A 398 27.99 -14.65 58.27
CA GLU A 398 26.79 -15.38 58.66
C GLU A 398 25.84 -14.52 59.52
N ARG A 399 24.72 -15.14 59.90
CA ARG A 399 23.74 -14.77 60.94
C ARG A 399 22.62 -13.80 60.53
N ASP A 400 21.41 -13.90 61.08
CA ASP A 400 20.68 -15.04 61.71
C ASP A 400 19.21 -14.58 61.91
N ARG A 401 18.23 -15.51 61.91
CA ARG A 401 16.80 -15.31 62.27
C ARG A 401 16.02 -14.26 61.43
N ASP A 402 14.69 -14.20 61.39
CA ASP A 402 13.50 -15.03 61.68
C ASP A 402 12.32 -14.00 61.72
N ARG A 403 11.08 -14.42 61.43
CA ARG A 403 9.80 -13.66 61.58
C ARG A 403 9.58 -12.46 60.64
N GLY A 404 8.31 -12.04 60.54
CA GLY A 404 7.92 -10.76 59.92
C GLY A 404 6.70 -10.73 58.98
N ARG A 405 5.69 -11.59 59.19
CA ARG A 405 4.50 -11.67 58.31
C ARG A 405 3.42 -10.61 58.63
N ASP A 406 2.81 -10.08 57.56
CA ASP A 406 1.50 -9.40 57.46
C ASP A 406 1.31 -7.91 57.93
N LYS A 407 1.17 -7.04 56.91
CA LYS A 407 0.03 -6.12 56.63
C LYS A 407 -0.30 -4.86 57.48
N ARG A 408 -0.68 -3.81 56.71
CA ARG A 408 -1.57 -2.65 57.02
C ARG A 408 -1.09 -1.69 58.11
N GLY A 409 -0.92 -0.38 57.91
CA GLY A 409 -1.25 0.52 56.79
C GLY A 409 -2.16 1.68 57.25
N ARG A 410 -1.88 2.95 56.88
CA ARG A 410 -2.78 4.08 57.18
C ARG A 410 -2.57 5.33 56.28
N LYS A 411 -3.68 5.83 55.74
CA LYS A 411 -4.02 7.25 55.44
C LYS A 411 -5.23 7.60 56.35
N PRO A 412 -5.74 8.85 56.46
CA PRO A 412 -5.38 10.11 55.78
C PRO A 412 -5.14 11.27 56.79
N ASP A 413 -5.38 12.52 56.34
CA ASP A 413 -5.82 13.70 57.13
C ASP A 413 -4.77 14.49 57.96
N THR A 414 -4.87 15.82 58.18
CA THR A 414 -5.84 16.86 57.73
C THR A 414 -5.19 18.26 57.58
N ARG A 415 -5.88 19.19 56.88
CA ARG A 415 -5.89 20.69 56.98
C ARG A 415 -4.71 21.47 57.62
N ALA A 416 -4.07 22.27 56.76
CA ALA A 416 -4.03 23.75 56.77
C ALA A 416 -3.99 24.57 58.09
N ALA A 417 -2.97 25.43 58.20
CA ALA A 417 -3.03 26.75 58.85
C ALA A 417 -2.01 27.73 58.20
N GLU A 418 -2.47 28.93 57.87
CA GLU A 418 -1.68 30.16 57.62
C GLU A 418 -1.61 30.97 58.96
N PRO A 419 -0.91 32.14 59.13
CA PRO A 419 -0.70 33.23 58.14
C PRO A 419 0.60 34.11 58.26
N VAL A 420 0.61 35.20 57.47
CA VAL A 420 1.36 36.50 57.60
C VAL A 420 2.75 36.64 56.94
N ALA A 421 2.95 37.84 56.35
CA ALA A 421 4.04 38.37 55.51
C ALA A 421 5.37 38.69 56.27
N ASP A 422 6.47 39.21 55.70
CA ASP A 422 6.76 39.86 54.39
C ASP A 422 8.28 39.63 54.00
N VAL A 423 9.07 40.29 53.14
CA VAL A 423 9.13 41.63 52.46
C VAL A 423 9.95 41.51 51.14
N GLU A 424 9.60 42.28 50.08
CA GLU A 424 10.38 42.57 48.83
C GLU A 424 10.76 41.35 47.91
N GLU A 425 10.94 41.46 46.59
CA GLU A 425 11.64 42.51 45.80
C GLU A 425 10.96 42.89 44.45
N LYS A 426 11.71 43.51 43.51
CA LYS A 426 11.21 44.51 42.54
C LYS A 426 10.95 44.00 41.11
N ILE A 427 10.00 44.66 40.44
CA ILE A 427 9.81 44.68 38.97
C ILE A 427 10.41 45.99 38.43
N ILE A 428 11.00 45.98 37.22
CA ILE A 428 11.47 47.18 36.52
C ILE A 428 10.94 47.19 35.07
N GLU A 429 10.40 48.33 34.64
CA GLU A 429 9.92 48.61 33.29
C GLU A 429 11.05 49.13 32.37
N THR A 430 10.80 49.18 31.06
CA THR A 430 10.97 50.44 30.31
C THR A 430 10.10 50.50 29.05
N ARG A 431 9.88 51.71 28.51
CA ARG A 431 8.97 52.04 27.40
C ARG A 431 9.68 52.99 26.40
N THR A 432 8.98 53.42 25.34
CA THR A 432 9.41 54.41 24.32
C THR A 432 9.68 55.81 24.95
N GLU A 433 10.26 56.83 24.29
CA GLU A 433 10.03 57.33 22.92
C GLU A 433 10.98 58.51 22.48
N SER A 434 11.02 58.84 21.18
CA SER A 434 11.63 60.07 20.55
C SER A 434 13.18 60.21 20.60
N VAL A 435 13.91 61.07 19.84
CA VAL A 435 13.65 62.33 19.07
C VAL A 435 14.29 62.27 17.65
N ALA A 436 14.20 63.32 16.81
CA ALA A 436 14.44 63.31 15.34
C ALA A 436 15.46 64.36 14.79
N ALA A 437 15.70 64.31 13.46
CA ALA A 437 16.30 65.34 12.55
C ALA A 437 17.85 65.55 12.62
N GLU A 438 18.60 66.02 11.60
CA GLU A 438 18.28 66.48 10.22
C GLU A 438 19.55 66.52 9.28
N HIS A 439 19.37 66.63 7.95
CA HIS A 439 20.24 67.27 6.90
C HIS A 439 21.79 66.94 6.82
N GLN A 440 22.48 66.74 5.66
CA GLN A 440 22.42 67.34 4.30
C GLN A 440 23.12 66.46 3.21
N LYS A 441 22.78 66.66 1.92
CA LYS A 441 23.60 66.60 0.65
C LYS A 441 24.52 65.37 0.35
N ALA A 442 24.82 64.96 -0.89
CA ALA A 442 24.29 65.10 -2.27
C ALA A 442 25.25 64.24 -3.19
N ASP A 443 25.02 63.83 -4.44
CA ASP A 443 23.91 63.94 -5.41
C ASP A 443 23.78 62.55 -6.14
N HIS A 444 23.60 62.25 -7.44
CA HIS A 444 23.43 62.99 -8.72
C HIS A 444 22.61 62.17 -9.76
N ARG A 445 22.59 62.67 -11.00
CA ARG A 445 21.95 62.18 -12.25
C ARG A 445 22.48 60.82 -12.76
N ARG A 446 21.81 60.04 -13.64
CA ARG A 446 20.65 60.19 -14.60
C ARG A 446 20.10 58.76 -14.93
N GLN A 447 19.12 58.41 -15.78
CA GLN A 447 18.21 58.97 -16.82
C GLN A 447 16.97 58.01 -16.88
N GLN A 448 15.68 58.39 -17.09
CA GLN A 448 14.97 58.78 -18.35
C GLN A 448 15.17 57.80 -19.55
N HIS A 449 14.15 57.35 -20.31
CA HIS A 449 12.70 57.66 -20.48
C HIS A 449 11.91 56.35 -20.80
N GLY A 450 10.57 56.22 -20.91
CA GLY A 450 9.36 57.08 -20.79
C GLY A 450 8.10 56.23 -21.16
N GLY A 451 6.90 56.36 -20.56
CA GLY A 451 5.74 57.21 -20.99
C GLY A 451 4.96 56.64 -22.19
N ARG A 452 3.61 56.65 -22.37
CA ARG A 452 2.35 57.12 -21.68
C ARG A 452 1.22 56.15 -22.17
N ASN A 453 0.09 55.85 -21.52
CA ASN A 453 -1.03 56.60 -20.88
C ASN A 453 -1.99 57.36 -21.83
N HIS A 454 -3.28 57.46 -21.43
CA HIS A 454 -4.51 57.93 -22.12
C HIS A 454 -5.21 56.87 -23.02
N GLY A 455 -6.56 56.86 -23.17
CA GLY A 455 -7.63 57.64 -22.50
C GLY A 455 -9.02 57.39 -23.12
N ARG A 456 -10.12 57.50 -22.36
CA ARG A 456 -11.52 57.43 -22.88
C ARG A 456 -11.91 58.77 -23.54
N PRO A 457 -12.84 58.75 -24.53
CA PRO A 457 -14.23 59.13 -24.21
C PRO A 457 -15.31 58.32 -24.96
N ASN A 458 -16.58 58.65 -24.72
CA ASN A 458 -17.81 58.27 -25.44
C ASN A 458 -18.67 59.56 -25.54
N PRO A 459 -19.55 59.81 -26.55
CA PRO A 459 -20.89 59.20 -26.55
C PRO A 459 -21.66 59.10 -27.90
N ALA A 460 -22.88 58.52 -27.81
CA ALA A 460 -24.12 58.86 -28.53
C ALA A 460 -24.47 58.26 -29.92
N ASN A 461 -25.79 58.04 -30.10
CA ASN A 461 -26.59 57.78 -31.32
C ASN A 461 -26.34 56.48 -32.12
N ASP A 462 -27.35 55.83 -32.73
CA ASP A 462 -28.81 55.78 -32.45
C ASP A 462 -29.45 54.55 -33.15
N ASP A 463 -30.77 54.41 -33.01
CA ASP A 463 -31.73 53.71 -33.89
C ASP A 463 -31.87 52.16 -33.89
N HIS A 464 -33.10 51.73 -33.51
CA HIS A 464 -33.91 50.64 -34.12
C HIS A 464 -33.40 49.16 -34.03
N ARG A 465 -34.23 48.13 -33.77
CA ARG A 465 -35.71 48.00 -33.63
C ARG A 465 -36.08 46.66 -32.95
N GLU A 466 -37.14 46.66 -32.12
CA GLU A 466 -38.04 45.51 -31.81
C GLU A 466 -37.42 44.23 -31.15
N ARG A 467 -38.10 43.44 -30.28
CA ARG A 467 -39.51 43.34 -29.84
C ARG A 467 -39.61 42.55 -28.50
N ARG A 468 -40.43 43.02 -27.53
CA ARG A 468 -41.20 42.22 -26.51
C ARG A 468 -40.41 41.36 -25.47
N ARG A 469 -40.91 41.05 -24.25
CA ARG A 469 -41.88 41.66 -23.29
C ARG A 469 -41.83 40.85 -21.96
N ARG A 470 -42.03 41.51 -20.80
CA ARG A 470 -42.19 40.95 -19.42
C ARG A 470 -40.87 40.43 -18.78
N ARG A 471 -40.58 40.54 -17.47
CA ARG A 471 -41.37 40.51 -16.19
C ARG A 471 -41.81 39.09 -15.79
N ASP A 472 -41.70 38.63 -14.53
CA ASP A 472 -41.13 39.20 -13.28
C ASP A 472 -40.31 38.08 -12.56
N ASP A 473 -39.88 38.31 -11.32
CA ASP A 473 -39.16 37.37 -10.43
C ASP A 473 -39.98 36.10 -10.09
N ASP A 474 -39.29 35.00 -9.72
CA ASP A 474 -39.91 33.79 -9.13
C ASP A 474 -38.90 33.04 -8.22
N ASP A 475 -39.03 33.21 -6.90
CA ASP A 475 -38.28 32.45 -5.88
C ASP A 475 -39.02 31.15 -5.56
N GLY A 476 -38.40 30.00 -5.88
CA GLY A 476 -39.02 28.68 -5.72
C GLY A 476 -39.34 28.31 -4.25
N PRO A 477 -40.47 27.62 -3.98
CA PRO A 477 -41.05 27.55 -2.65
C PRO A 477 -40.36 26.57 -1.68
N THR A 478 -40.35 26.95 -0.40
CA THR A 478 -39.97 26.11 0.74
C THR A 478 -40.88 24.86 0.84
N PRO A 479 -40.34 23.66 1.12
CA PRO A 479 -41.16 22.45 1.27
C PRO A 479 -42.13 22.54 2.46
N VAL A 480 -43.41 22.28 2.19
CA VAL A 480 -44.44 22.09 3.23
C VAL A 480 -44.43 20.63 3.67
N GLY A 481 -44.56 20.37 4.98
CA GLY A 481 -44.64 19.01 5.52
C GLY A 481 -45.95 18.30 5.16
N PHE A 482 -45.98 16.98 5.30
CA PHE A 482 -47.22 16.21 5.22
C PHE A 482 -48.18 16.69 6.31
N GLY A 483 -49.42 17.04 5.93
CA GLY A 483 -50.50 17.41 6.84
C GLY A 483 -51.18 16.18 7.44
N ASP A 484 -52.50 16.21 7.52
CA ASP A 484 -53.30 15.13 8.15
C ASP A 484 -53.21 13.78 7.40
N ASP A 485 -52.78 13.78 6.12
CA ASP A 485 -52.48 12.58 5.33
C ASP A 485 -51.15 11.92 5.76
N ILE A 486 -51.13 11.26 6.92
CA ILE A 486 -50.01 10.41 7.35
C ILE A 486 -50.11 9.03 6.67
N PRO A 487 -49.12 8.60 5.86
CA PRO A 487 -49.10 7.28 5.24
C PRO A 487 -49.19 6.14 6.26
N ALA A 488 -50.14 5.22 6.06
CA ALA A 488 -50.51 4.20 7.05
C ALA A 488 -49.36 3.28 7.54
N PHE A 489 -48.28 3.13 6.76
CA PHE A 489 -47.11 2.35 7.20
C PHE A 489 -46.34 3.00 8.36
N MET A 490 -46.49 4.31 8.59
CA MET A 490 -45.90 5.01 9.75
C MET A 490 -46.75 4.93 11.02
N LEU A 491 -47.95 4.32 10.96
CA LEU A 491 -48.83 4.11 12.12
C LEU A 491 -48.68 2.72 12.75
N ILE A 492 -47.72 1.91 12.28
CA ILE A 492 -47.50 0.54 12.77
C ILE A 492 -46.75 0.59 14.11
N VAL A 493 -47.50 0.57 15.22
CA VAL A 493 -46.94 0.40 16.57
C VAL A 493 -46.40 -1.02 16.73
N ALA A 494 -45.09 -1.14 16.96
CA ALA A 494 -44.42 -2.43 17.16
C ALA A 494 -44.74 -3.04 18.53
N ASN A 495 -45.81 -3.86 18.59
CA ASN A 495 -46.15 -4.65 19.78
C ASN A 495 -45.12 -5.78 20.00
N ALA A 496 -44.16 -5.53 20.88
CA ALA A 496 -43.17 -6.53 21.29
C ALA A 496 -43.74 -7.50 22.35
N LYS A 497 -43.97 -8.77 21.97
CA LYS A 497 -43.98 -9.97 22.83
C LYS A 497 -44.15 -11.23 21.97
N GLY A 498 -43.37 -12.27 22.27
CA GLY A 498 -43.27 -13.52 21.52
C GLY A 498 -41.86 -14.08 21.64
#